data_AF-B8DMP6-F1
#
_entry.id   AF-B8DMP6-F1
#
_cell.length_a   1.000
_cell.length_b   1.000
_cell.length_c   1.000
_cell.angle_alpha   90.00
_cell.angle_beta   90.00
_cell.angle_gamma   90.00
#
_symmetry.space_group_name_H-M   'P 1'
#
loop_
_entity.id
_entity.type
_entity.pdbx_description
1 polymer ?
#
loop_
_entity_poly.entity_id
_entity_poly.type
_entity_poly.pdbx_seq_one_letter_code
_entity_poly.pdbx_strand_id
1 'polypeptide(L)'
;MPNTREEYIRTLRDKLELWKAQLEKLEVQAALAKAEARVEYHEQITDLRRKREEAKRKLDELQHAGEHAWKDMKAGLELAWDAVEAAFASARARFK
;
A
#
# COMPACT_ATOMS: atom_id res chain seq x y z
N MET A 1 -12.79 5.03 -19.36
CA MET A 1 -11.76 5.77 -18.61
C MET A 1 -12.44 6.24 -17.33
N PRO A 2 -11.95 5.95 -16.12
CA PRO A 2 -12.55 6.54 -14.92
C PRO A 2 -12.22 8.03 -14.98
N ASN A 3 -13.16 8.84 -15.46
CA ASN A 3 -12.90 10.22 -15.91
C ASN A 3 -13.08 11.26 -14.80
N THR A 4 -13.36 10.83 -13.57
CA THR A 4 -13.53 11.74 -12.44
C THR A 4 -12.52 11.44 -11.32
N ARG A 5 -12.04 12.53 -10.72
CA ARG A 5 -11.21 12.57 -9.51
C ARG A 5 -11.66 11.57 -8.45
N GLU A 6 -12.97 11.49 -8.24
CA GLU A 6 -13.61 10.65 -7.23
C GLU A 6 -13.47 9.15 -7.51
N GLU A 7 -13.64 8.72 -8.76
CA GLU A 7 -13.45 7.31 -9.13
C GLU A 7 -12.00 6.87 -8.90
N TYR A 8 -11.04 7.74 -9.24
CA TYR A 8 -9.64 7.48 -8.99
C TYR A 8 -9.34 7.35 -7.49
N ILE A 9 -9.84 8.28 -6.66
CA ILE A 9 -9.69 8.19 -5.19
C ILE A 9 -10.30 6.89 -4.66
N ARG A 10 -11.49 6.53 -5.12
CA ARG A 10 -12.18 5.30 -4.71
C ARG A 10 -11.35 4.07 -5.02
N THR A 11 -10.83 3.94 -6.25
CA THR A 11 -9.98 2.81 -6.63
C THR A 11 -8.73 2.72 -5.76
N LEU A 12 -8.09 3.84 -5.44
CA LEU A 12 -6.92 3.83 -4.57
C LEU A 12 -7.27 3.47 -3.12
N ARG A 13 -8.42 3.91 -2.63
CA ARG A 13 -8.94 3.50 -1.32
C ARG A 13 -9.21 2.00 -1.26
N ASP A 14 -9.82 1.43 -2.30
CA ASP A 14 -10.05 -0.01 -2.41
C ASP A 14 -8.72 -0.79 -2.40
N LYS A 15 -7.68 -0.27 -3.08
CA LYS A 15 -6.32 -0.83 -3.01
C LYS A 15 -5.74 -0.78 -1.59
N LEU A 16 -5.94 0.30 -0.83
CA LEU A 16 -5.46 0.40 0.56
C LEU A 16 -6.11 -0.63 1.48
N GLU A 17 -7.40 -0.90 1.29
CA GLU A 17 -8.12 -1.95 2.02
C GLU A 17 -7.65 -3.35 1.61
N LEU A 18 -7.42 -3.56 0.32
CA LEU A 18 -6.84 -4.81 -0.19
C LEU A 18 -5.44 -5.08 0.41
N TRP A 19 -4.59 -4.05 0.53
CA TRP A 19 -3.29 -4.17 1.18
C TRP A 19 -3.38 -4.39 2.68
N LYS A 20 -4.38 -3.80 3.35
CA LYS A 20 -4.66 -4.06 4.77
C LYS A 20 -4.96 -5.54 5.00
N ALA A 21 -5.88 -6.11 4.22
CA ALA A 21 -6.25 -7.52 4.33
C ALA A 21 -5.05 -8.45 4.04
N GLN A 22 -4.18 -8.07 3.11
CA GLN A 22 -2.94 -8.81 2.87
C GLN A 22 -1.96 -8.72 4.02
N LEU A 23 -1.76 -7.54 4.61
CA LEU A 23 -0.93 -7.37 5.81
C LEU A 23 -1.41 -8.26 6.94
N GLU A 24 -2.71 -8.28 7.22
CA GLU A 24 -3.30 -9.15 8.24
C GLU A 24 -3.02 -10.62 7.95
N LYS A 25 -3.13 -11.05 6.68
CA LYS A 25 -2.76 -12.41 6.29
C LYS A 25 -1.28 -12.71 6.51
N LEU A 26 -0.40 -11.79 6.13
CA LEU A 26 1.04 -11.93 6.32
C LEU A 26 1.40 -11.96 7.82
N GLU A 27 0.75 -11.15 8.65
CA GLU A 27 0.90 -11.13 10.11
C GLU A 27 0.56 -12.49 10.73
N VAL A 28 -0.55 -13.11 10.30
CA VAL A 28 -0.92 -14.46 10.74
C VAL A 28 0.11 -15.49 10.29
N GLN A 29 0.56 -15.45 9.02
CA GLN A 29 1.59 -16.37 8.53
C GLN A 29 2.93 -16.22 9.27
N ALA A 30 3.32 -14.98 9.57
CA ALA A 30 4.53 -14.68 10.34
C ALA A 30 4.43 -15.17 11.79
N ALA A 31 3.25 -15.09 12.40
CA ALA A 31 3.01 -15.62 13.74
C ALA A 31 3.09 -17.16 13.80
N LEU A 32 2.74 -17.85 12.70
CA LEU A 32 2.86 -19.31 12.57
C LEU A 32 4.26 -19.77 12.15
N ALA A 33 5.13 -18.86 11.72
CA ALA A 33 6.48 -19.17 11.28
C ALA A 33 7.42 -19.52 12.45
N LYS A 34 8.50 -20.23 12.14
CA LYS A 34 9.58 -20.52 13.10
C LYS A 34 10.23 -19.22 13.61
N ALA A 35 10.80 -19.26 14.81
CA ALA A 35 11.33 -18.09 15.50
C ALA A 35 12.35 -17.26 14.69
N GLU A 36 13.20 -17.92 13.89
CA GLU A 36 14.19 -17.25 13.03
C GLU A 36 13.53 -16.48 11.87
N ALA A 37 12.54 -17.08 11.20
CA ALA A 37 11.81 -16.42 10.12
C ALA A 37 10.85 -15.34 10.64
N ARG A 38 10.39 -15.46 11.89
CA ARG A 38 9.45 -14.51 12.51
C ARG A 38 10.02 -13.09 12.61
N VAL A 39 11.32 -12.94 12.87
CA VAL A 39 11.97 -11.61 12.95
C VAL A 39 11.97 -10.95 11.58
N GLU A 40 12.48 -11.64 10.55
CA GLU A 40 12.54 -11.13 9.18
C GLU A 40 11.13 -10.80 8.64
N TYR A 41 10.15 -11.66 8.92
CA TYR A 41 8.77 -11.41 8.53
C TYR A 41 8.17 -10.20 9.24
N HIS A 42 8.46 -10.01 10.53
CA HIS A 42 7.95 -8.86 11.28
C HIS A 42 8.54 -7.54 10.75
N GLU A 43 9.82 -7.53 10.37
CA GLU A 43 10.46 -6.38 9.72
C GLU A 43 9.80 -6.06 8.37
N GLN A 44 9.60 -7.08 7.53
CA GLN A 44 8.94 -6.90 6.22
C GLN A 44 7.50 -6.40 6.37
N ILE A 45 6.73 -6.94 7.31
CA ILE A 45 5.36 -6.50 7.60
C ILE A 45 5.36 -5.05 8.09
N THR A 46 6.30 -4.68 8.96
CA THR A 46 6.42 -3.31 9.47
C THR A 46 6.71 -2.32 8.33
N ASP A 47 7.61 -2.68 7.42
CA ASP A 47 7.91 -1.88 6.23
C ASP A 47 6.70 -1.75 5.29
N LEU A 48 5.98 -2.84 5.03
CA LEU A 48 4.75 -2.82 4.24
C LEU A 48 3.68 -1.93 4.87
N ARG A 49 3.54 -1.99 6.20
CA ARG A 49 2.60 -1.16 6.96
C ARG A 49 2.97 0.31 6.85
N ARG A 50 4.25 0.65 6.99
CA ARG A 50 4.75 2.02 6.79
C ARG A 50 4.45 2.54 5.38
N LYS A 51 4.78 1.75 4.36
CA LYS A 51 4.49 2.10 2.94
C LYS A 51 3.00 2.31 2.69
N ARG A 52 2.13 1.46 3.24
CA ARG A 52 0.67 1.62 3.16
C ARG A 52 0.20 2.93 3.82
N GLU A 53 0.73 3.29 4.98
CA GLU A 53 0.37 4.54 5.65
C GLU A 53 0.89 5.77 4.90
N GLU A 54 2.10 5.71 4.33
CA GLU A 54 2.62 6.78 3.44
C GLU A 54 1.74 6.95 2.21
N ALA A 55 1.34 5.85 1.57
CA ALA A 55 0.40 5.84 0.47
C ALA A 55 -0.95 6.48 0.88
N LYS A 56 -1.52 6.05 2.00
CA LYS A 56 -2.77 6.63 2.54
C LYS A 56 -2.66 8.14 2.74
N ARG A 57 -1.57 8.63 3.34
CA ARG A 57 -1.35 10.08 3.53
C ARG A 57 -1.32 10.82 2.21
N LYS A 58 -0.58 10.32 1.22
CA LYS A 58 -0.53 10.94 -0.11
C LYS A 58 -1.90 10.93 -0.81
N LEU A 59 -2.72 9.90 -0.61
CA LEU A 59 -4.09 9.88 -1.12
C LEU A 59 -4.97 10.93 -0.45
N ASP A 60 -4.86 11.09 0.86
CA ASP A 60 -5.58 12.14 1.60
C ASP A 60 -5.14 13.53 1.14
N GLU A 61 -3.84 13.76 0.96
CA GLU A 61 -3.31 15.01 0.38
C GLU A 61 -3.85 15.25 -1.03
N LEU A 62 -3.82 14.21 -1.89
CA LEU A 62 -4.38 14.28 -3.23
C LEU A 62 -5.87 14.64 -3.16
N GLN A 63 -6.67 14.01 -2.29
CA GLN A 63 -8.09 14.31 -2.09
C GLN A 63 -8.38 15.77 -1.72
N HIS A 64 -7.46 16.47 -1.06
CA HIS A 64 -7.61 17.88 -0.70
C HIS A 64 -6.97 18.86 -1.71
N ALA A 65 -6.23 18.36 -2.70
CA ALA A 65 -5.54 19.19 -3.69
C ALA A 65 -6.50 20.01 -4.59
N GLY A 66 -6.07 21.18 -5.05
CA GLY A 66 -6.78 21.90 -6.12
C GLY A 66 -6.62 21.21 -7.47
N GLU A 67 -7.49 21.50 -8.45
CA GLU A 67 -7.43 20.87 -9.78
C GLU A 67 -6.07 21.03 -10.49
N HIS A 68 -5.41 22.17 -10.30
CA HIS A 68 -4.08 22.43 -10.85
C HIS A 68 -2.99 21.53 -10.25
N ALA A 69 -3.00 21.35 -8.93
CA ALA A 69 -2.02 20.51 -8.23
C ALA A 69 -2.33 19.01 -8.34
N TRP A 70 -3.58 18.65 -8.66
CA TRP A 70 -4.03 17.26 -8.74
C TRP A 70 -3.21 16.42 -9.73
N LYS A 71 -2.91 16.96 -10.92
CA LYS A 71 -2.17 16.22 -11.96
C LYS A 71 -0.74 15.90 -11.51
N ASP A 72 -0.05 16.86 -10.91
CA ASP A 72 1.32 16.69 -10.44
C ASP A 72 1.38 15.74 -9.23
N MET A 73 0.44 15.88 -8.30
CA MET A 73 0.33 15.01 -7.13
C MET A 73 -0.07 13.58 -7.52
N LYS A 74 -0.91 13.40 -8.55
CA LYS A 74 -1.28 12.08 -9.08
C LYS A 74 -0.04 11.31 -9.54
N ALA A 75 0.87 11.94 -10.27
CA ALA A 75 2.11 11.29 -10.72
C ALA A 75 2.98 10.84 -9.53
N GLY A 76 3.14 11.70 -8.52
CA GLY A 76 3.86 11.36 -7.29
C GLY A 76 3.17 10.30 -6.42
N LEU A 77 1.85 10.16 -6.55
CA LEU A 77 1.05 9.13 -5.90
C LEU A 77 1.20 7.78 -6.60
N GLU A 78 1.15 7.75 -7.93
CA GLU A 78 1.33 6.53 -8.73
C GLU A 78 2.66 5.84 -8.44
N LEU A 79 3.75 6.60 -8.39
CA LEU A 79 5.07 6.08 -8.02
C LEU A 79 5.09 5.45 -6.61
N ALA A 80 4.40 6.07 -5.64
CA ALA A 80 4.29 5.51 -4.30
C ALA A 80 3.45 4.23 -4.28
N TRP A 81 2.36 4.20 -5.06
CA TRP A 81 1.49 3.05 -5.19
C TRP A 81 2.21 1.85 -5.80
N ASP A 82 2.97 2.08 -6.87
CA ASP A 82 3.76 1.04 -7.54
C ASP A 82 4.83 0.47 -6.60
N ALA A 83 5.48 1.33 -5.80
CA ALA A 83 6.46 0.89 -4.82
C ALA A 83 5.85 0.04 -3.69
N VAL A 84 4.62 0.35 -3.28
CA VAL A 84 3.87 -0.47 -2.31
C VAL A 84 3.46 -1.79 -2.95
N GLU A 85 2.91 -1.76 -4.15
CA GLU A 85 2.47 -2.94 -4.89
C GLU A 85 3.62 -3.93 -5.13
N ALA A 86 4.79 -3.44 -5.54
CA ALA A 86 6.00 -4.23 -5.69
C ALA A 86 6.46 -4.85 -4.36
N ALA A 87 6.37 -4.10 -3.25
CA ALA A 87 6.74 -4.60 -1.93
C ALA A 87 5.80 -5.73 -1.48
N PHE A 88 4.48 -5.57 -1.67
CA PHE A 88 3.50 -6.63 -1.37
C PHE A 88 3.71 -7.86 -2.24
N ALA A 89 3.98 -7.67 -3.54
CA ALA A 89 4.28 -8.78 -4.45
C ALA A 89 5.53 -9.55 -4.01
N SER A 90 6.59 -8.85 -3.63
CA SER A 90 7.83 -9.44 -3.12
C SER A 90 7.60 -10.20 -1.81
N ALA A 91 6.87 -9.61 -0.86
CA ALA A 91 6.53 -10.29 0.39
C ALA A 91 5.72 -11.55 0.10
N ARG A 92 4.62 -11.46 -0.65
CA ARG A 92 3.82 -12.65 -1.00
C ARG A 92 4.63 -13.76 -1.67
N ALA A 93 5.63 -13.42 -2.49
CA ALA A 93 6.51 -14.42 -3.11
C ALA A 93 7.39 -15.15 -2.08
N ARG A 94 7.81 -14.47 -1.01
CA ARG A 94 8.58 -15.06 0.10
C ARG A 94 7.73 -15.93 1.03
N PHE A 95 6.44 -15.63 1.15
CA PHE A 95 5.48 -16.40 1.95
C PHE A 95 4.84 -17.58 1.18
N LYS A 96 5.31 -17.87 -0.03
CA LYS A 96 4.81 -18.97 -0.87
C LYS A 96 5.57 -20.28 -0.63
#